data_AF-A0A969KS34-F1
#
_entry.id   AF-A0A969KS34-F1
#
_cell.length_a   1.000
_cell.length_b   1.000
_cell.length_c   1.000
_cell.angle_alpha   90.00
_cell.angle_beta   90.00
_cell.angle_gamma   90.00
#
_symmetry.space_group_name_H-M   'P 1'
#
loop_
_entity.id
_entity.type
_entity.pdbx_description
1 polymer ?
#
loop_
_entity_poly.entity_id
_entity_poly.type
_entity_poly.pdbx_seq_one_letter_code
_entity_poly.pdbx_strand_id
1 'polypeptide(L)'
;MLKRTQLLVCTTAATSFLGFSLHPPATAQITPQEFQMGRAREACIAQAQQQQLLFNSVVTTIPISNSSGQMIGSDVVMSVSRNGRVYDVSCSFDHASGSATIVDLPDRGQSGSTPLPTEGDFPGRGLAVGSVFGDERSVDASLTFNQTNNFSFSLSVPPGTGAQVNYTGRITRIRRPASGGSNSFVVEGRVQSFASSANGLQVTDVTGNCEIEVFDALVIASSCNTRLRDSGTRFEGLIQF
;
A
#
# COMPACT_ATOMS: atom_id res chain seq x y z
N MET A 1 73.54 -46.94 -18.24
CA MET A 1 73.51 -45.59 -18.85
C MET A 1 72.35 -44.82 -18.19
N LEU A 2 72.53 -44.14 -17.06
CA LEU A 2 72.99 -42.75 -16.90
C LEU A 2 72.47 -41.76 -17.96
N LYS A 3 71.49 -40.91 -17.59
CA LYS A 3 71.70 -39.46 -17.50
C LYS A 3 70.56 -38.74 -16.75
N ARG A 4 70.96 -38.03 -15.69
CA ARG A 4 70.20 -36.98 -14.99
C ARG A 4 69.87 -35.83 -15.94
N THR A 5 68.74 -35.14 -15.71
CA THR A 5 68.69 -33.67 -15.87
C THR A 5 67.70 -33.10 -14.86
N GLN A 6 68.23 -32.31 -13.91
CA GLN A 6 67.48 -31.49 -12.98
C GLN A 6 67.08 -30.19 -13.68
N LEU A 7 65.88 -29.66 -13.40
CA LEU A 7 65.66 -28.22 -13.50
C LEU A 7 64.94 -27.73 -12.24
N LEU A 8 65.67 -26.86 -11.54
CA LEU A 8 65.28 -26.13 -10.35
C LEU A 8 64.61 -24.83 -10.81
N VAL A 9 63.38 -24.55 -10.37
CA VAL A 9 62.76 -23.23 -10.53
C VAL A 9 62.39 -22.71 -9.15
N CYS A 10 63.23 -21.81 -8.64
CA CYS A 10 62.93 -20.99 -7.47
C CYS A 10 61.87 -19.95 -7.87
N THR A 11 60.69 -20.01 -7.25
CA THR A 11 59.70 -18.94 -7.35
C THR A 11 59.65 -18.23 -6.00
N THR A 12 60.18 -17.02 -5.96
CA THR A 12 60.16 -16.12 -4.80
C THR A 12 58.71 -15.72 -4.49
N ALA A 13 58.17 -16.14 -3.35
CA ALA A 13 56.91 -15.65 -2.83
C ALA A 13 57.12 -14.25 -2.23
N ALA A 14 56.58 -13.22 -2.89
CA ALA A 14 56.50 -11.88 -2.34
C ALA A 14 55.33 -11.79 -1.35
N THR A 15 55.63 -11.78 -0.06
CA THR A 15 54.66 -11.53 1.02
C THR A 15 54.28 -10.06 1.03
N SER A 16 53.14 -9.73 0.43
CA SER A 16 52.49 -8.43 0.58
C SER A 16 51.79 -8.39 1.94
N PHE A 17 52.31 -7.61 2.89
CA PHE A 17 51.60 -7.28 4.12
C PHE A 17 50.44 -6.34 3.77
N LEU A 18 49.24 -6.91 3.60
CA LEU A 18 48.00 -6.14 3.64
C LEU A 18 47.79 -5.69 5.08
N GLY A 19 48.00 -4.40 5.34
CA GLY A 19 47.60 -3.77 6.58
C GLY A 19 46.08 -3.80 6.70
N PHE A 20 45.57 -4.75 7.50
CA PHE A 20 44.18 -4.75 7.91
C PHE A 20 43.96 -3.54 8.82
N SER A 21 43.34 -2.49 8.27
CA SER A 21 42.76 -1.43 9.06
C SER A 21 41.59 -2.02 9.84
N LEU A 22 41.87 -2.37 11.10
CA LEU A 22 40.91 -2.76 12.13
C LEU A 22 39.98 -1.56 12.41
N HIS A 23 39.03 -1.33 11.51
CA HIS A 23 37.88 -0.50 11.82
C HIS A 23 37.07 -1.27 12.86
N PRO A 24 36.77 -0.70 14.03
CA PRO A 24 35.85 -1.33 14.96
C PRO A 24 34.53 -1.58 14.22
N PRO A 25 33.94 -2.78 14.32
CA PRO A 25 32.67 -3.06 13.66
C PRO A 25 31.65 -2.05 14.17
N ALA A 26 31.07 -1.28 13.27
CA ALA A 26 29.93 -0.44 13.60
C ALA A 26 28.84 -1.34 14.15
N THR A 27 28.55 -1.22 15.45
CA THR A 27 27.44 -1.91 16.07
C THR A 27 26.17 -1.23 15.57
N ALA A 28 25.50 -1.85 14.60
CA ALA A 28 24.19 -1.40 14.16
C ALA A 28 23.24 -1.45 15.37
N GLN A 29 22.89 -0.28 15.92
CA GLN A 29 21.93 -0.19 17.00
C GLN A 29 20.53 -0.38 16.43
N ILE A 30 19.96 -1.56 16.63
CA ILE A 30 18.58 -1.85 16.24
C ILE A 30 17.65 -1.04 17.14
N THR A 31 16.74 -0.27 16.54
CA THR A 31 15.79 0.53 17.31
C THR A 31 14.76 -0.38 18.00
N PRO A 32 14.17 0.01 19.15
CA PRO A 32 13.11 -0.78 19.79
C PRO A 32 11.93 -1.08 18.86
N GLN A 33 11.58 -0.12 18.00
CA GLN A 33 10.54 -0.27 16.97
C GLN A 33 10.90 -1.33 15.94
N GLU A 34 12.13 -1.31 15.42
CA GLU A 34 12.60 -2.30 14.46
C GLU A 34 12.65 -3.71 15.06
N PHE A 35 13.06 -3.81 16.33
CA PHE A 35 13.01 -5.08 17.06
C PHE A 35 11.57 -5.61 17.20
N GLN A 36 10.63 -4.74 17.55
CA GLN A 36 9.21 -5.10 17.63
C GLN A 36 8.66 -5.57 16.28
N MET A 37 8.93 -4.85 15.20
CA MET A 37 8.54 -5.29 13.85
C MET A 37 9.17 -6.63 13.46
N GLY A 38 10.41 -6.90 13.89
CA GLY A 38 11.07 -8.20 13.71
C GLY A 38 10.28 -9.36 14.34
N ARG A 39 9.80 -9.18 15.57
CA ARG A 39 8.97 -10.19 16.25
C ARG A 39 7.65 -10.44 15.55
N ALA A 40 7.00 -9.37 15.07
CA ALA A 40 5.75 -9.51 14.31
C ALA A 40 5.96 -10.34 13.04
N ARG A 41 7.05 -10.08 12.29
CA ARG A 41 7.40 -10.87 11.10
C ARG A 41 7.61 -12.34 11.44
N GLU A 42 8.38 -12.63 12.48
CA GLU A 42 8.66 -14.00 12.90
C GLU A 42 7.38 -14.75 13.31
N ALA A 43 6.52 -14.12 14.11
CA ALA A 43 5.24 -14.70 14.52
C ALA A 43 4.30 -14.96 13.34
N CYS A 44 4.25 -14.02 12.38
CA CYS A 44 3.46 -14.18 11.17
C CYS A 44 3.98 -15.28 10.24
N ILE A 45 5.31 -15.44 10.12
CA ILE A 45 5.92 -16.57 9.39
C ILE A 45 5.55 -17.90 10.08
N ALA A 46 5.64 -17.96 11.41
CA ALA A 46 5.25 -19.15 12.16
C ALA A 46 3.76 -19.49 11.94
N GLN A 47 2.89 -18.48 11.96
CA GLN A 47 1.45 -18.65 11.68
C GLN A 47 1.19 -19.16 10.25
N ALA A 48 1.91 -18.63 9.26
CA ALA A 48 1.83 -19.10 7.88
C ALA A 48 2.20 -20.59 7.76
N GLN A 49 3.29 -20.99 8.43
CA GLN A 49 3.73 -22.40 8.46
C GLN A 49 2.71 -23.30 9.16
N GLN A 50 2.11 -22.87 10.27
CA GLN A 50 1.03 -23.60 10.95
C GLN A 50 -0.17 -23.83 10.03
N GLN A 51 -0.47 -22.86 9.17
CA GLN A 51 -1.50 -22.97 8.15
C GLN A 51 -1.03 -23.70 6.88
N GLN A 52 0.12 -24.37 6.87
CA GLN A 52 0.67 -25.07 5.70
C GLN A 52 0.84 -24.16 4.47
N LEU A 53 1.28 -22.94 4.70
CA LEU A 53 1.71 -22.01 3.67
C LEU A 53 3.23 -22.01 3.60
N LEU A 54 3.77 -22.02 2.39
CA LEU A 54 5.20 -21.87 2.17
C LEU A 54 5.52 -20.37 2.11
N PHE A 55 6.17 -19.86 3.15
CA PHE A 55 6.64 -18.48 3.16
C PHE A 55 7.69 -18.24 2.09
N ASN A 56 7.53 -17.17 1.29
CA ASN A 56 8.52 -16.75 0.29
C ASN A 56 9.28 -15.51 0.77
N SER A 57 8.57 -14.43 1.09
CA SER A 57 9.16 -13.15 1.49
C SER A 57 8.18 -12.28 2.29
N VAL A 58 8.72 -11.34 3.07
CA VAL A 58 7.92 -10.23 3.62
C VAL A 58 7.86 -9.13 2.56
N VAL A 59 6.64 -8.71 2.21
CA VAL A 59 6.39 -7.61 1.25
C VAL A 59 6.46 -6.27 1.98
N THR A 60 5.73 -6.13 3.10
CA THR A 60 5.76 -4.92 3.93
C THR A 60 5.42 -5.23 5.38
N THR A 61 5.75 -4.30 6.28
CA THR A 61 5.39 -4.35 7.69
C THR A 61 4.98 -2.95 8.13
N ILE A 62 3.78 -2.82 8.67
CA ILE A 62 3.17 -1.55 9.03
C ILE A 62 2.93 -1.53 10.53
N PRO A 63 3.49 -0.57 11.28
CA PRO A 63 3.23 -0.47 12.70
C PRO A 63 1.81 0.01 12.96
N ILE A 64 1.13 -0.60 13.94
CA ILE A 64 -0.16 -0.13 14.45
C ILE A 64 0.09 0.52 15.80
N SER A 65 -0.25 1.80 15.92
CA SER A 65 -0.09 2.57 17.15
C SER A 65 -1.43 3.02 17.69
N ASN A 66 -1.54 3.16 19.02
CA ASN A 66 -2.71 3.78 19.65
C ASN A 66 -2.64 5.32 19.57
N SER A 67 -3.67 5.99 20.10
CA SER A 67 -3.76 7.46 20.14
C SER A 67 -2.62 8.14 20.94
N SER A 68 -1.94 7.41 21.81
CA SER A 68 -0.76 7.88 22.55
C SER A 68 0.55 7.75 21.75
N GLY A 69 0.49 7.28 20.50
CA GLY A 69 1.65 7.03 19.65
C GLY A 69 2.45 5.78 20.02
N GLN A 70 1.96 4.97 20.97
CA GLN A 70 2.60 3.72 21.37
C GLN A 70 2.23 2.61 20.39
N MET A 71 3.23 1.86 19.89
CA MET A 71 3.00 0.67 19.06
C MET A 71 2.27 -0.40 19.87
N ILE A 72 1.10 -0.81 19.40
CA ILE A 72 0.26 -1.86 19.99
C ILE A 72 0.20 -3.11 19.11
N GLY A 73 0.48 -2.98 17.81
CA GLY A 73 0.44 -4.09 16.87
C GLY A 73 1.33 -3.86 15.65
N SER A 74 1.30 -4.80 14.72
CA SER A 74 1.88 -4.63 13.40
C SER A 74 1.13 -5.49 12.38
N ASP A 75 0.84 -4.93 11.22
CA ASP A 75 0.36 -5.71 10.08
C ASP A 75 1.54 -6.08 9.18
N VAL A 76 1.68 -7.37 8.92
CA VAL A 76 2.75 -7.94 8.09
C VAL A 76 2.12 -8.52 6.83
N VAL A 77 2.47 -7.95 5.68
CA VAL A 77 2.08 -8.49 4.39
C VAL A 77 3.19 -9.41 3.91
N MET A 78 2.84 -10.65 3.62
CA MET A 78 3.79 -11.68 3.23
C MET A 78 3.39 -12.28 1.89
N SER A 79 4.38 -12.56 1.05
CA SER A 79 4.21 -13.43 -0.10
C SER A 79 4.38 -14.87 0.35
N VAL A 80 3.34 -15.67 0.16
CA VAL A 80 3.30 -17.09 0.53
C VAL A 80 2.87 -17.93 -0.66
N SER A 81 3.17 -19.23 -0.65
CA SER A 81 2.70 -20.15 -1.67
C SER A 81 1.98 -21.37 -1.10
N ARG A 82 0.97 -21.84 -1.82
CA ARG A 82 0.21 -23.05 -1.50
C ARG A 82 -0.20 -23.72 -2.80
N ASN A 83 0.11 -25.01 -2.94
CA ASN A 83 -0.15 -25.80 -4.16
C ASN A 83 0.44 -25.16 -5.43
N GLY A 84 1.66 -24.60 -5.33
CA GLY A 84 2.38 -23.99 -6.46
C GLY A 84 1.86 -22.61 -6.91
N ARG A 85 0.87 -22.03 -6.22
CA ARG A 85 0.38 -20.67 -6.47
C ARG A 85 0.88 -19.73 -5.37
N VAL A 86 1.26 -18.51 -5.76
CA VAL A 86 1.75 -17.45 -4.86
C VAL A 86 0.60 -16.48 -4.55
N TYR A 87 0.50 -16.07 -3.30
CA TYR A 87 -0.50 -15.14 -2.76
C TYR A 87 0.17 -14.12 -1.87
N ASP A 88 -0.37 -12.91 -1.83
CA ASP A 88 -0.05 -11.94 -0.78
C ASP A 88 -1.11 -12.08 0.32
N VAL A 89 -0.66 -12.29 1.55
CA VAL A 89 -1.53 -12.48 2.73
C VAL A 89 -1.20 -11.43 3.77
N SER A 90 -2.22 -10.89 4.43
CA SER A 90 -2.06 -9.98 5.57
C SER A 90 -2.11 -10.78 6.87
N CYS A 91 -1.13 -10.54 7.73
CA CYS A 91 -1.05 -11.10 9.06
C CYS A 91 -1.00 -9.97 10.08
N SER A 92 -1.98 -9.92 10.97
CA SER A 92 -1.99 -8.96 12.07
C SER A 92 -1.33 -9.56 13.31
N PHE A 93 -0.43 -8.82 13.93
CA PHE A 93 0.27 -9.19 15.16
C PHE A 93 -0.07 -8.21 16.28
N ASP A 94 -0.56 -8.73 17.40
CA ASP A 94 -0.85 -7.96 18.60
C ASP A 94 0.32 -8.11 19.60
N HIS A 95 0.97 -6.99 19.97
CA HIS A 95 2.15 -7.00 20.85
C HIS A 95 1.81 -7.31 22.31
N ALA A 96 0.56 -7.08 22.75
CA ALA A 96 0.14 -7.30 24.12
C ALA A 96 -0.07 -8.79 24.40
N SER A 97 -0.72 -9.48 23.47
CA SER A 97 -0.99 -10.92 23.51
C SER A 97 0.13 -11.77 22.92
N GLY A 98 0.99 -11.19 22.07
CA GLY A 98 1.99 -11.91 21.29
C GLY A 98 1.38 -12.85 20.24
N SER A 99 0.13 -12.60 19.84
CA SER A 99 -0.60 -13.45 18.89
C SER A 99 -0.51 -12.91 17.47
N ALA A 100 -0.36 -13.82 16.50
CA ALA A 100 -0.36 -13.53 15.08
C ALA A 100 -1.56 -14.20 14.42
N THR A 101 -2.32 -13.45 13.63
CA THR A 101 -3.49 -13.96 12.90
C THR A 101 -3.40 -13.59 11.44
N ILE A 102 -3.39 -14.59 10.57
CA ILE A 102 -3.55 -14.38 9.12
C ILE A 102 -5.04 -14.21 8.85
N VAL A 103 -5.42 -13.03 8.37
CA VAL A 103 -6.79 -12.73 7.99
C VAL A 103 -6.95 -13.13 6.53
N ASP A 104 -7.90 -14.04 6.29
CA ASP A 104 -8.32 -14.53 4.96
C ASP A 104 -7.19 -15.13 4.10
N LEU A 105 -6.97 -16.43 4.24
CA LEU A 105 -6.44 -17.19 3.11
C LEU A 105 -7.55 -17.37 2.09
N PRO A 106 -7.30 -17.17 0.77
CA PRO A 106 -8.25 -17.62 -0.24
C PRO A 106 -8.47 -19.12 -0.03
N ASP A 107 -9.67 -19.46 0.42
CA ASP A 107 -9.94 -20.75 1.04
C ASP A 107 -9.82 -21.90 0.04
N ARG A 108 -9.58 -23.11 0.54
CA ARG A 108 -9.43 -24.34 -0.26
C ARG A 108 -10.71 -24.62 -1.07
N GLY A 109 -10.79 -24.10 -2.29
CA GLY A 109 -11.83 -24.46 -3.25
C GLY A 109 -13.14 -23.66 -3.16
N GLN A 110 -13.25 -22.69 -2.24
CA GLN A 110 -14.17 -21.57 -2.47
C GLN A 110 -13.36 -20.45 -3.12
N SER A 111 -13.64 -20.21 -4.39
CA SER A 111 -13.35 -18.95 -5.07
C SER A 111 -14.21 -17.83 -4.48
N GLY A 112 -14.24 -17.72 -3.15
CA GLY A 112 -14.73 -16.58 -2.41
C GLY A 112 -13.60 -15.58 -2.32
N SER A 113 -13.13 -15.06 -3.46
CA SER A 113 -12.71 -13.67 -3.44
C SER A 113 -13.88 -12.93 -2.80
N THR A 114 -13.73 -12.28 -1.65
CA THR A 114 -14.70 -11.22 -1.27
C THR A 114 -14.85 -10.42 -2.56
N PRO A 115 -16.03 -10.45 -3.21
CA PRO A 115 -16.12 -9.92 -4.55
C PRO A 115 -15.60 -8.50 -4.48
N LEU A 116 -14.57 -8.18 -5.28
CA LEU A 116 -14.23 -6.78 -5.47
C LEU A 116 -15.56 -6.12 -5.82
N PRO A 117 -15.96 -5.06 -5.10
CA PRO A 117 -17.26 -4.47 -5.31
C PRO A 117 -17.39 -4.18 -6.80
N THR A 118 -18.44 -4.74 -7.39
CA THR A 118 -18.70 -4.61 -8.84
C THR A 118 -19.50 -3.33 -9.11
N GLU A 119 -20.17 -2.83 -8.08
CA GLU A 119 -20.87 -1.54 -8.03
C GLU A 119 -21.02 -1.09 -6.57
N GLY A 120 -21.28 0.19 -6.35
CA GLY A 120 -21.61 0.71 -5.04
C GLY A 120 -21.54 2.24 -4.95
N ASP A 121 -22.09 2.74 -3.85
CA ASP A 121 -22.07 4.14 -3.44
C ASP A 121 -21.30 4.26 -2.12
N PHE A 122 -20.24 5.06 -2.14
CA PHE A 122 -19.28 5.18 -1.05
C PHE A 122 -19.19 6.66 -0.65
N PRO A 123 -19.78 7.05 0.48
CA PRO A 123 -19.63 8.40 0.99
C PRO A 123 -18.27 8.56 1.68
N GLY A 124 -17.86 9.81 1.87
CA GLY A 124 -16.70 10.13 2.70
C GLY A 124 -16.84 11.54 3.25
N ARG A 125 -16.10 11.84 4.32
CA ARG A 125 -15.98 13.19 4.85
C ARG A 125 -14.55 13.46 5.25
N GLY A 126 -14.04 14.61 4.87
CA GLY A 126 -12.62 14.88 4.99
C GLY A 126 -12.23 16.28 4.65
N LEU A 127 -10.93 16.43 4.42
CA LEU A 127 -10.27 17.66 4.03
C LEU A 127 -9.79 17.48 2.60
N ALA A 128 -10.13 18.42 1.72
CA ALA A 128 -9.68 18.42 0.35
C ALA A 128 -8.81 19.63 0.05
N VAL A 129 -7.73 19.38 -0.68
CA VAL A 129 -6.80 20.40 -1.17
C VAL A 129 -6.79 20.39 -2.70
N GLY A 130 -6.32 21.49 -3.26
CA GLY A 130 -6.06 21.61 -4.69
C GLY A 130 -6.79 22.78 -5.30
N SER A 131 -6.69 22.87 -6.61
CA SER A 131 -7.13 24.01 -7.42
C SER A 131 -8.55 24.53 -7.18
N VAL A 132 -9.49 23.65 -6.85
CA VAL A 132 -10.90 24.01 -6.58
C VAL A 132 -11.12 24.48 -5.14
N PHE A 133 -10.31 23.99 -4.20
CA PHE A 133 -10.51 24.19 -2.76
C PHE A 133 -9.52 25.21 -2.16
N GLY A 134 -8.42 25.50 -2.84
CA GLY A 134 -7.32 26.32 -2.35
C GLY A 134 -6.58 25.61 -1.22
N ASP A 135 -6.40 26.34 -0.11
CA ASP A 135 -5.88 25.81 1.15
C ASP A 135 -6.99 25.02 1.84
N GLU A 136 -6.82 23.70 1.87
CA GLU A 136 -7.53 22.69 2.66
C GLU A 136 -8.95 23.03 3.16
N ARG A 137 -9.98 22.39 2.59
CA ARG A 137 -11.38 22.62 2.97
C ARG A 137 -12.08 21.35 3.39
N SER A 138 -12.96 21.48 4.37
CA SER A 138 -13.89 20.41 4.73
C SER A 138 -14.86 20.14 3.58
N VAL A 139 -14.89 18.90 3.12
CA VAL A 139 -15.75 18.44 2.03
C VAL A 139 -16.42 17.12 2.37
N ASP A 140 -17.59 16.93 1.77
CA ASP A 140 -18.17 15.61 1.59
C ASP A 140 -17.66 15.03 0.27
N ALA A 141 -17.27 13.76 0.31
CA ALA A 141 -16.87 12.96 -0.83
C ALA A 141 -17.98 11.96 -1.18
N SER A 142 -18.15 11.67 -2.47
CA SER A 142 -19.05 10.62 -2.94
C SER A 142 -18.40 9.93 -4.13
N LEU A 143 -18.19 8.63 -4.01
CA LEU A 143 -17.80 7.74 -5.11
C LEU A 143 -18.99 6.85 -5.46
N THR A 144 -19.36 6.84 -6.73
CA THR A 144 -20.28 5.85 -7.30
C THR A 144 -19.59 5.16 -8.45
N PHE A 145 -19.74 3.84 -8.57
CA PHE A 145 -19.36 3.14 -9.80
C PHE A 145 -20.27 1.95 -10.09
N ASN A 146 -20.23 1.47 -11.32
CA ASN A 146 -21.14 0.43 -11.81
C ASN A 146 -20.42 -0.71 -12.57
N GLN A 147 -21.20 -1.74 -12.90
CA GLN A 147 -20.74 -2.94 -13.60
C GLN A 147 -20.20 -2.68 -15.02
N THR A 148 -20.43 -1.49 -15.59
CA THR A 148 -19.89 -1.08 -16.90
C THR A 148 -18.49 -0.45 -16.77
N ASN A 149 -17.85 -0.56 -15.60
CA ASN A 149 -16.56 0.05 -15.29
C ASN A 149 -16.57 1.57 -15.46
N ASN A 150 -17.68 2.25 -15.15
CA ASN A 150 -17.72 3.71 -15.08
C ASN A 150 -17.72 4.14 -13.62
N PHE A 151 -17.03 5.23 -13.32
CA PHE A 151 -17.05 5.86 -12.00
C PHE A 151 -17.46 7.33 -12.10
N SER A 152 -18.05 7.82 -11.01
CA SER A 152 -18.30 9.23 -10.72
C SER A 152 -17.76 9.52 -9.33
N PHE A 153 -16.90 10.52 -9.20
CA PHE A 153 -16.32 10.94 -7.94
C PHE A 153 -16.51 12.43 -7.75
N SER A 154 -17.19 12.81 -6.68
CA SER A 154 -17.46 14.21 -6.36
C SER A 154 -16.92 14.61 -5.00
N LEU A 155 -16.42 15.83 -4.91
CA LEU A 155 -16.11 16.51 -3.66
C LEU A 155 -16.93 17.80 -3.59
N SER A 156 -17.59 18.07 -2.48
CA SER A 156 -18.42 19.27 -2.29
C SER A 156 -18.25 19.86 -0.91
N VAL A 157 -18.05 21.18 -0.82
CA VAL A 157 -18.02 21.92 0.45
C VAL A 157 -19.45 22.12 0.97
N PRO A 158 -19.81 21.61 2.15
CA PRO A 158 -21.10 21.89 2.78
C PRO A 158 -21.18 23.33 3.28
N PRO A 159 -22.38 23.95 3.37
CA PRO A 159 -23.68 23.45 2.92
C PRO A 159 -24.04 23.95 1.51
N GLY A 160 -23.86 23.11 0.49
CA GLY A 160 -24.55 23.19 -0.83
C GLY A 160 -24.22 24.36 -1.77
N THR A 161 -23.70 25.49 -1.29
CA THR A 161 -23.31 26.66 -2.11
C THR A 161 -21.79 26.79 -2.24
N GLY A 162 -21.04 25.82 -1.71
CA GLY A 162 -19.60 25.82 -1.73
C GLY A 162 -19.00 25.32 -3.04
N ALA A 163 -17.67 25.36 -3.11
CA ALA A 163 -16.93 24.78 -4.22
C ALA A 163 -17.24 23.27 -4.33
N GLN A 164 -17.45 22.82 -5.57
CA GLN A 164 -17.73 21.44 -5.92
C GLN A 164 -16.85 21.06 -7.12
N VAL A 165 -16.37 19.82 -7.11
CA VAL A 165 -15.74 19.19 -8.26
C VAL A 165 -16.38 17.83 -8.52
N ASN A 166 -16.46 17.44 -9.79
CA ASN A 166 -16.90 16.12 -10.21
C ASN A 166 -15.94 15.58 -11.28
N TYR A 167 -15.45 14.37 -11.07
CA TYR A 167 -14.67 13.57 -11.99
C TYR A 167 -15.51 12.38 -12.44
N THR A 168 -15.71 12.21 -13.74
CA THR A 168 -16.30 10.98 -14.26
C THR A 168 -15.38 10.33 -15.27
N GLY A 169 -15.42 9.01 -15.32
CA GLY A 169 -14.53 8.27 -16.20
C GLY A 169 -14.73 6.77 -16.16
N ARG A 170 -13.70 6.06 -16.62
CA ARG A 170 -13.68 4.59 -16.68
C ARG A 170 -12.71 4.03 -15.66
N ILE A 171 -13.16 3.02 -14.93
CA ILE A 171 -12.33 2.21 -14.06
C ILE A 171 -11.36 1.40 -14.93
N THR A 172 -10.08 1.54 -14.65
CA THR A 172 -9.00 0.77 -15.28
C THR A 172 -8.59 -0.42 -14.42
N ARG A 173 -8.72 -0.28 -13.08
CA ARG A 173 -8.38 -1.34 -12.13
C ARG A 173 -9.10 -1.09 -10.80
N ILE A 174 -9.57 -2.17 -10.17
CA ILE A 174 -9.90 -2.17 -8.75
C ILE A 174 -8.94 -3.17 -8.10
N ARG A 175 -8.23 -2.74 -7.06
CA ARG A 175 -7.28 -3.58 -6.32
C ARG A 175 -7.51 -3.47 -4.83
N ARG A 176 -7.10 -4.48 -4.06
CA ARG A 176 -6.97 -4.30 -2.61
C ARG A 176 -5.60 -3.70 -2.31
N PRO A 177 -5.51 -2.65 -1.48
CA PRO A 177 -4.21 -2.20 -1.03
C PRO A 177 -3.58 -3.32 -0.21
N ALA A 178 -2.28 -3.53 -0.34
CA ALA A 178 -1.56 -4.56 0.41
C ALA A 178 -1.76 -4.39 1.93
N SER A 179 -1.96 -3.16 2.37
CA SER A 179 -2.08 -2.72 3.76
C SER A 179 -3.49 -2.56 4.30
N GLY A 180 -4.52 -2.53 3.46
CA GLY A 180 -5.90 -2.36 3.90
C GLY A 180 -6.55 -3.73 3.99
N GLY A 181 -7.07 -4.08 5.16
CA GLY A 181 -7.70 -5.38 5.42
C GLY A 181 -8.82 -5.75 4.43
N SER A 182 -9.54 -6.84 4.70
CA SER A 182 -10.56 -7.38 3.81
C SER A 182 -11.67 -6.41 3.38
N ASN A 183 -11.83 -5.30 4.10
CA ASN A 183 -12.81 -4.23 3.85
C ASN A 183 -12.25 -3.01 3.09
N SER A 184 -11.04 -3.11 2.53
CA SER A 184 -10.41 -2.03 1.78
C SER A 184 -10.21 -2.35 0.30
N PHE A 185 -10.41 -1.34 -0.55
CA PHE A 185 -10.06 -1.41 -1.95
C PHE A 185 -9.70 -0.02 -2.50
N VAL A 186 -8.93 -0.02 -3.58
CA VAL A 186 -8.53 1.16 -4.34
C VAL A 186 -9.13 1.04 -5.73
N VAL A 187 -9.85 2.09 -6.14
CA VAL A 187 -10.35 2.28 -7.49
C VAL A 187 -9.37 3.17 -8.26
N GLU A 188 -8.78 2.61 -9.30
CA GLU A 188 -8.00 3.36 -10.28
C GLU A 188 -8.84 3.58 -11.54
N GLY A 189 -8.96 4.83 -11.96
CA GLY A 189 -9.76 5.20 -13.11
C GLY A 189 -9.09 6.25 -14.00
N ARG A 190 -9.44 6.21 -15.29
CA ARG A 190 -9.12 7.25 -16.26
C ARG A 190 -10.28 8.24 -16.33
N VAL A 191 -10.01 9.50 -15.99
CA VAL A 191 -10.97 10.61 -16.07
C VAL A 191 -11.25 10.93 -17.54
N GLN A 192 -12.52 11.10 -17.87
CA GLN A 192 -13.03 11.47 -19.21
C GLN A 192 -13.83 12.77 -19.20
N SER A 193 -14.43 13.13 -18.06
CA SER A 193 -15.04 14.45 -17.89
C SER A 193 -14.70 15.03 -16.53
N PHE A 194 -14.64 16.36 -16.48
CA PHE A 194 -14.34 17.14 -15.30
C PHE A 194 -15.29 18.33 -15.23
N ALA A 195 -15.86 18.57 -14.05
CA ALA A 195 -16.67 19.75 -13.78
C ALA A 195 -16.25 20.38 -12.44
N SER A 196 -16.16 21.71 -12.39
CA SER A 196 -15.83 22.48 -11.18
C SER A 196 -16.73 23.70 -11.06
N SER A 197 -17.42 23.86 -9.93
CA SER A 197 -18.24 25.04 -9.66
C SER A 197 -17.41 26.26 -9.27
N ALA A 198 -16.20 26.07 -8.72
CA ALA A 198 -15.34 27.20 -8.31
C ALA A 198 -14.94 28.09 -9.49
N ASN A 199 -14.73 27.48 -10.66
CA ASN A 199 -14.30 28.17 -11.88
C ASN A 199 -15.33 28.11 -13.01
N GLY A 200 -16.54 27.56 -12.74
CA GLY A 200 -17.57 27.34 -13.77
C GLY A 200 -17.08 26.45 -14.94
N LEU A 201 -16.08 25.61 -14.69
CA LEU A 201 -15.41 24.85 -15.73
C LEU A 201 -16.10 23.50 -15.92
N GLN A 202 -16.56 23.21 -17.12
CA GLN A 202 -17.08 21.89 -17.50
C GLN A 202 -16.42 21.46 -18.79
N VAL A 203 -15.69 20.35 -18.75
CA VAL A 203 -14.92 19.86 -19.90
C VAL A 203 -15.18 18.37 -20.09
N THR A 204 -15.64 18.03 -21.28
CA THR A 204 -15.73 16.65 -21.77
C THR A 204 -14.47 16.29 -22.55
N ASP A 205 -14.18 15.00 -22.68
CA ASP A 205 -13.01 14.47 -23.41
C ASP A 205 -11.65 14.90 -22.82
N VAL A 206 -11.60 15.08 -21.50
CA VAL A 206 -10.33 15.29 -20.78
C VAL A 206 -9.59 13.96 -20.64
N THR A 207 -8.27 14.04 -20.49
CA THR A 207 -7.47 12.89 -20.05
C THR A 207 -6.93 13.19 -18.66
N GLY A 208 -7.20 12.29 -17.73
CA GLY A 208 -6.76 12.37 -16.35
C GLY A 208 -6.78 11.02 -15.68
N ASN A 209 -6.32 10.97 -14.43
CA ASN A 209 -6.32 9.77 -13.62
C ASN A 209 -6.95 10.08 -12.25
N CYS A 210 -7.58 9.08 -11.67
CA CYS A 210 -8.07 9.09 -10.30
C CYS A 210 -7.63 7.81 -9.61
N GLU A 211 -7.11 7.95 -8.39
CA GLU A 211 -6.94 6.87 -7.44
C GLU A 211 -7.80 7.20 -6.22
N ILE A 212 -8.71 6.30 -5.86
CA ILE A 212 -9.67 6.51 -4.77
C ILE A 212 -9.63 5.31 -3.85
N GLU A 213 -9.31 5.54 -2.58
CA GLU A 213 -9.22 4.51 -1.56
C GLU A 213 -10.49 4.49 -0.72
N VAL A 214 -11.04 3.29 -0.58
CA VAL A 214 -12.24 3.00 0.21
C VAL A 214 -11.87 2.03 1.32
N PHE A 215 -12.38 2.30 2.51
CA PHE A 215 -12.28 1.43 3.68
C PHE A 215 -13.63 1.38 4.38
N ASP A 216 -14.13 0.17 4.65
CA ASP A 216 -15.40 -0.04 5.36
C ASP A 216 -16.57 0.75 4.78
N ALA A 217 -16.69 0.69 3.45
CA ALA A 217 -17.66 1.44 2.65
C ALA A 217 -17.56 2.97 2.69
N LEU A 218 -16.45 3.53 3.21
CA LEU A 218 -16.17 4.97 3.23
C LEU A 218 -14.99 5.34 2.33
N VAL A 219 -15.09 6.43 1.59
CA VAL A 219 -13.92 7.02 0.91
C VAL A 219 -13.02 7.63 1.97
N ILE A 220 -11.79 7.13 2.06
CA ILE A 220 -10.78 7.59 3.04
C ILE A 220 -9.65 8.39 2.40
N ALA A 221 -9.41 8.23 1.10
CA ALA A 221 -8.45 9.05 0.38
C ALA A 221 -8.78 9.13 -1.10
N SER A 222 -8.39 10.22 -1.75
CA SER A 222 -8.33 10.25 -3.21
C SER A 222 -7.26 11.18 -3.73
N SER A 223 -6.77 10.87 -4.93
CA SER A 223 -5.92 11.73 -5.74
C SER A 223 -6.44 11.72 -7.17
N CYS A 224 -7.02 12.83 -7.61
CA CYS A 224 -7.58 12.98 -8.94
C CYS A 224 -6.93 14.16 -9.66
N ASN A 225 -6.54 13.96 -10.91
CA ASN A 225 -6.00 15.02 -11.74
C ASN A 225 -6.40 14.85 -13.20
N THR A 226 -6.46 15.95 -13.94
CA THR A 226 -6.53 15.93 -15.41
C THR A 226 -5.36 16.70 -16.01
N ARG A 227 -5.21 16.62 -17.32
CA ARG A 227 -4.22 17.44 -18.06
C ARG A 227 -4.56 18.94 -18.07
N LEU A 228 -5.78 19.32 -17.69
CA LEU A 228 -6.15 20.73 -17.55
C LEU A 228 -5.41 21.32 -16.35
N ARG A 229 -4.98 22.57 -16.50
CA ARG A 229 -4.55 23.36 -15.34
C ARG A 229 -5.71 23.47 -14.37
N ASP A 230 -5.38 23.55 -13.08
CA ASP A 230 -6.35 23.80 -12.03
C ASP A 230 -7.50 22.77 -11.97
N SER A 231 -7.17 21.50 -12.23
CA SER A 231 -8.09 20.35 -12.16
C SER A 231 -7.64 19.26 -11.19
N GLY A 232 -6.52 19.47 -10.49
CA GLY A 232 -6.00 18.54 -9.50
C GLY A 232 -6.67 18.74 -8.15
N THR A 233 -7.16 17.65 -7.56
CA THR A 233 -7.65 17.62 -6.18
C THR A 233 -7.13 16.39 -5.46
N ARG A 234 -6.85 16.58 -4.18
CA ARG A 234 -6.54 15.50 -3.24
C ARG A 234 -7.55 15.58 -2.10
N PHE A 235 -8.09 14.44 -1.72
CA PHE A 235 -8.95 14.29 -0.57
C PHE A 235 -8.24 13.44 0.45
N GLU A 236 -8.13 13.97 1.65
CA GLU A 236 -7.72 13.25 2.84
C GLU A 236 -8.99 13.09 3.66
N GLY A 237 -9.55 11.89 3.64
CA GLY A 237 -10.59 11.53 4.59
C GLY A 237 -10.07 11.87 5.98
N LEU A 238 -10.91 12.48 6.81
CA LEU A 238 -10.53 12.63 8.21
C LEU A 238 -10.14 11.22 8.66
N ILE A 239 -8.93 11.08 9.21
CA ILE A 239 -8.51 9.91 9.96
C ILE A 239 -9.53 9.83 11.10
N GLN A 240 -10.66 9.18 10.87
CA GLN A 240 -11.68 9.00 11.86
C GLN A 240 -11.29 7.74 12.62
N PHE A 241 -10.96 8.02 13.89
CA PHE A 241 -10.77 7.14 15.05
C PHE A 241 -9.34 6.68 15.32
#